data_AF-A0A2X1ZJU4-F1
#
_entry.id   AF-A0A2X1ZJU4-F1
#
_cell.length_a   1.000
_cell.length_b   1.000
_cell.length_c   1.000
_cell.angle_alpha   90.00
_cell.angle_beta   90.00
_cell.angle_gamma   90.00
#
_symmetry.space_group_name_H-M   'P 1'
#
loop_
_entity.id
_entity.type
_entity.pdbx_description
1 polymer ?
#
loop_
_entity_poly.entity_id
_entity_poly.type
_entity_poly.pdbx_seq_one_letter_code
_entity_poly.pdbx_strand_id
1 'polypeptide(L)'
;MVAFIESNESKDHALTRLSSNEKINKLKSEYIDYDEYLNSENNMVLGLIFSIFMDLGISQGKRYSFDEIMKFGEIDIGYELLVKRWLLLLQEHSMISLEDGIYLFKKNRYSIRHNSQPR
;
A
#
# COMPACT_ATOMS: atom_id res chain seq x y z
N MET A 1 3.25 -4.87 13.27
CA MET A 1 3.92 -5.59 12.16
C MET A 1 2.84 -5.99 11.16
N VAL A 2 2.60 -5.17 10.13
CA VAL A 2 1.66 -5.49 9.05
C VAL A 2 2.46 -6.24 7.99
N ALA A 3 2.04 -7.47 7.68
CA ALA A 3 2.72 -8.34 6.73
C ALA A 3 2.43 -7.84 5.31
N PHE A 4 3.46 -7.33 4.64
CA PHE A 4 3.45 -7.14 3.18
C PHE A 4 3.96 -8.45 2.58
N ILE A 5 3.17 -9.07 1.69
CA ILE A 5 3.59 -10.28 0.98
C ILE A 5 4.30 -9.83 -0.29
N GLU A 6 5.62 -9.74 -0.22
CA GLU A 6 6.49 -9.49 -1.38
C GLU A 6 6.62 -10.77 -2.22
N SER A 7 6.53 -10.65 -3.55
CA SER A 7 6.95 -11.73 -4.46
C SER A 7 8.47 -11.88 -4.37
N ASN A 8 8.89 -13.06 -3.96
CA ASN A 8 10.23 -13.34 -3.45
C ASN A 8 11.28 -13.38 -4.60
N GLU A 9 11.98 -12.28 -4.87
CA GLU A 9 13.22 -12.29 -5.69
C GLU A 9 14.51 -12.04 -4.87
N SER A 10 14.47 -11.99 -3.53
CA SER A 10 15.69 -11.75 -2.74
C SER A 10 15.98 -12.81 -1.68
N LYS A 11 17.17 -13.42 -1.82
CA LYS A 11 17.81 -14.35 -0.91
C LYS A 11 18.45 -13.58 0.25
N ASP A 12 17.81 -13.57 1.41
CA ASP A 12 18.45 -13.73 2.73
C ASP A 12 17.41 -13.55 3.87
N HIS A 13 17.65 -14.18 5.02
CA HIS A 13 16.77 -14.41 6.19
C HIS A 13 15.97 -15.73 6.15
N ALA A 14 16.56 -16.79 6.71
CA ALA A 14 16.11 -18.19 6.58
C ALA A 14 15.34 -18.76 7.79
N LEU A 15 15.26 -18.10 8.95
CA LEU A 15 14.77 -18.77 10.18
C LEU A 15 13.27 -18.57 10.50
N THR A 16 12.64 -17.49 10.02
CA THR A 16 11.18 -17.27 10.16
C THR A 16 10.38 -17.66 8.92
N ARG A 17 11.06 -17.99 7.81
CA ARG A 17 10.45 -18.27 6.49
C ARG A 17 9.71 -19.59 6.42
N LEU A 18 10.12 -20.64 7.16
CA LEU A 18 9.57 -21.99 6.99
C LEU A 18 8.07 -22.05 7.31
N SER A 19 7.62 -21.46 8.44
CA SER A 19 6.19 -21.46 8.80
C SER A 19 5.32 -20.56 7.89
N SER A 20 5.91 -19.49 7.36
CA SER A 20 5.24 -18.60 6.41
C SER A 20 5.12 -19.23 5.03
N ASN A 21 6.13 -19.98 4.60
CA ASN A 21 6.15 -20.67 3.31
C ASN A 21 5.11 -21.79 3.25
N GLU A 22 4.91 -22.56 4.33
CA GLU A 22 3.85 -23.57 4.40
C GLU A 22 2.46 -22.94 4.29
N LYS A 23 2.23 -21.80 4.95
CA LYS A 23 0.97 -21.05 4.84
C LYS A 23 0.75 -20.48 3.43
N ILE A 24 1.79 -19.91 2.82
CA ILE A 24 1.73 -19.37 1.45
C ILE A 24 1.46 -20.49 0.46
N ASN A 25 2.13 -21.64 0.58
CA ASN A 25 1.95 -22.78 -0.31
C ASN A 25 0.56 -23.40 -0.15
N LYS A 26 0.02 -23.44 1.08
CA LYS A 26 -1.35 -23.88 1.34
C LYS A 26 -2.38 -22.94 0.71
N LEU A 27 -2.21 -21.61 0.85
CA LEU A 27 -3.08 -20.64 0.19
C LEU A 27 -3.00 -20.74 -1.35
N LYS A 28 -1.79 -20.94 -1.91
CA LYS A 28 -1.59 -21.19 -3.34
C LYS A 28 -2.36 -22.41 -3.85
N SER A 29 -2.52 -23.45 -3.03
CA SER A 29 -3.30 -24.64 -3.38
C SER A 29 -4.80 -24.48 -3.19
N GLU A 30 -5.24 -23.54 -2.35
CA GLU A 30 -6.64 -23.29 -2.02
C GLU A 30 -7.32 -22.36 -3.03
N TYR A 31 -6.56 -21.45 -3.67
CA TYR A 31 -7.07 -20.51 -4.66
C TYR A 31 -6.63 -20.92 -6.08
N ILE A 32 -7.61 -21.13 -6.96
CA ILE A 32 -7.40 -21.51 -8.37
C ILE A 32 -6.59 -20.43 -9.12
N ASP A 33 -6.71 -19.17 -8.70
CA ASP A 33 -5.89 -18.04 -9.16
C ASP A 33 -5.36 -17.22 -7.97
N TYR A 34 -4.38 -17.80 -7.26
CA TYR A 34 -3.77 -17.18 -6.08
C TYR A 34 -3.13 -15.82 -6.38
N ASP A 35 -2.57 -15.65 -7.57
CA ASP A 35 -1.92 -14.41 -7.97
C ASP A 35 -2.96 -13.29 -8.18
N GLU A 36 -4.12 -13.60 -8.77
CA GLU A 36 -5.24 -12.66 -8.85
C GLU A 36 -5.78 -12.28 -7.47
N TYR A 37 -5.97 -13.27 -6.58
CA TYR A 37 -6.39 -13.01 -5.20
C TYR A 37 -5.41 -12.10 -4.45
N LEU A 38 -4.12 -12.41 -4.51
CA LEU A 38 -3.08 -11.63 -3.85
C LEU A 38 -3.03 -10.19 -4.40
N ASN A 39 -3.16 -10.03 -5.71
CA ASN A 39 -3.23 -8.71 -6.34
C ASN A 39 -4.47 -7.93 -5.87
N SER A 40 -5.63 -8.57 -5.75
CA SER A 40 -6.85 -7.95 -5.22
C SER A 40 -6.65 -7.44 -3.79
N GLU A 41 -6.13 -8.28 -2.90
CA GLU A 41 -5.87 -7.91 -1.49
C GLU A 41 -4.84 -6.77 -1.39
N ASN A 42 -3.75 -6.84 -2.16
CA ASN A 42 -2.74 -5.78 -2.20
C ASN A 42 -3.35 -4.45 -2.66
N ASN A 43 -4.21 -4.47 -3.68
CA ASN A 43 -4.90 -3.27 -4.15
C ASN A 43 -5.86 -2.70 -3.10
N MET A 44 -6.53 -3.55 -2.30
CA MET A 44 -7.36 -3.08 -1.18
C MET A 44 -6.51 -2.38 -0.11
N VAL A 45 -5.37 -2.97 0.27
CA VAL A 45 -4.45 -2.37 1.25
C VAL A 45 -3.89 -1.04 0.75
N LEU A 46 -3.45 -0.97 -0.51
CA LEU A 46 -2.98 0.27 -1.12
C LEU A 46 -4.07 1.35 -1.17
N GLY A 47 -5.30 0.96 -1.50
CA GLY A 47 -6.47 1.83 -1.44
C GLY A 47 -6.71 2.39 -0.04
N LEU A 48 -6.66 1.54 0.99
CA LEU A 48 -6.80 1.95 2.39
C LEU A 48 -5.70 2.92 2.82
N ILE A 49 -4.42 2.60 2.53
CA ILE A 49 -3.29 3.48 2.84
C ILE A 49 -3.50 4.85 2.18
N PHE A 50 -3.88 4.86 0.90
CA PHE A 50 -4.13 6.10 0.18
C PHE A 50 -5.28 6.91 0.81
N SER A 51 -6.39 6.26 1.15
CA SER A 51 -7.53 6.89 1.83
C SER A 51 -7.16 7.47 3.20
N ILE A 52 -6.33 6.77 3.99
CA ILE A 52 -5.83 7.31 5.26
C ILE A 52 -5.13 8.65 5.04
N PHE A 53 -4.26 8.78 4.03
CA PHE A 53 -3.63 10.08 3.74
C PHE A 53 -4.66 11.15 3.37
N MET A 54 -5.72 10.80 2.63
CA MET A 54 -6.80 11.75 2.32
C MET A 54 -7.54 12.21 3.57
N ASP A 55 -7.86 11.28 4.48
CA ASP A 55 -8.52 11.57 5.76
C ASP A 55 -7.64 12.41 6.68
N LEU A 56 -6.31 12.29 6.56
CA LEU A 56 -5.30 13.12 7.21
C LEU A 56 -5.07 14.48 6.51
N GLY A 57 -5.92 14.85 5.55
CA GLY A 57 -5.90 16.18 4.91
C GLY A 57 -4.97 16.30 3.70
N ILE A 58 -4.32 15.22 3.27
CA ILE A 58 -3.51 15.20 2.04
C ILE A 58 -4.46 15.15 0.84
N SER A 59 -4.43 16.18 0.00
CA SER A 59 -5.33 16.26 -1.16
C SER A 59 -4.69 15.67 -2.40
N GLN A 60 -5.49 14.95 -3.19
CA GLN A 60 -5.06 14.55 -4.54
C GLN A 60 -4.71 15.77 -5.41
N GLY A 61 -3.71 15.60 -6.28
CA GLY A 61 -3.23 16.63 -7.20
C GLY A 61 -2.35 17.70 -6.54
N LYS A 62 -2.14 17.64 -5.23
CA LYS A 62 -1.24 18.53 -4.50
C LYS A 62 0.11 17.87 -4.23
N ARG A 63 1.08 18.73 -3.98
CA ARG A 63 2.48 18.39 -3.72
C ARG A 63 2.78 18.58 -2.24
N TYR A 64 3.48 17.63 -1.65
CA TYR A 64 3.83 17.64 -0.24
C TYR A 64 5.26 17.12 -0.04
N SER A 65 6.05 17.78 0.79
CA SER A 65 7.26 17.18 1.37
C SER A 65 6.88 16.13 2.41
N PHE A 66 7.85 15.30 2.81
CA PHE A 66 7.63 14.34 3.89
C PHE A 66 7.22 15.04 5.21
N ASP A 67 7.89 16.14 5.55
CA ASP A 67 7.60 16.91 6.77
C ASP A 67 6.20 17.52 6.75
N GLU A 68 5.74 17.98 5.58
CA GLU A 68 4.37 18.46 5.40
C GLU A 68 3.35 17.35 5.62
N ILE A 69 3.60 16.14 5.12
CA ILE A 69 2.71 14.99 5.34
C ILE A 69 2.60 14.66 6.84
N MET A 70 3.74 14.56 7.53
CA MET A 70 3.77 14.30 8.97
C MET A 70 3.04 15.40 9.75
N LYS A 71 3.24 16.66 9.36
CA LYS A 71 2.63 17.83 10.02
C LYS A 71 1.12 17.92 9.77
N PHE A 72 0.66 17.77 8.53
CA PHE A 72 -0.77 17.85 8.19
C PHE A 72 -1.58 16.74 8.84
N GLY A 73 -1.04 15.51 8.85
CA GLY A 73 -1.69 14.38 9.49
C GLY A 73 -1.52 14.33 11.01
N GLU A 74 -0.85 15.31 11.62
CA GLU A 74 -0.50 15.30 13.05
C GLU A 74 0.11 13.96 13.50
N ILE A 75 0.94 13.36 12.63
CA ILE A 75 1.46 12.02 12.82
C ILE A 75 2.64 12.07 13.80
N ASP A 76 2.56 11.27 14.86
CA ASP A 76 3.65 11.12 15.83
C ASP A 76 4.93 10.58 15.16
N ILE A 77 6.08 11.10 15.59
CA ILE A 77 7.40 10.74 15.04
C ILE A 77 7.71 9.24 15.15
N GLY A 78 7.13 8.54 16.12
CA GLY A 78 7.23 7.08 16.27
C GLY A 78 6.69 6.30 15.06
N TYR A 79 5.85 6.93 14.22
CA TYR A 79 5.32 6.33 12.99
C TYR A 79 6.09 6.71 11.73
N GLU A 80 7.18 7.48 11.82
CA GLU A 80 7.94 7.95 10.66
C GLU A 80 8.32 6.82 9.68
N LEU A 81 8.83 5.71 10.22
CA LEU A 81 9.24 4.55 9.41
C LEU A 81 8.03 3.90 8.69
N LEU A 82 6.87 3.84 9.34
CA LEU A 82 5.65 3.31 8.76
C LEU A 82 5.17 4.19 7.60
N VAL A 83 5.16 5.50 7.81
CA VAL A 83 4.75 6.47 6.79
C VAL A 83 5.68 6.42 5.58
N LYS A 84 7.00 6.37 5.81
CA LYS A 84 7.99 6.18 4.72
C LYS A 84 7.73 4.90 3.94
N ARG A 85 7.46 3.80 4.62
CA ARG A 85 7.12 2.52 3.98
C ARG A 85 5.85 2.63 3.15
N TRP A 86 4.80 3.25 3.67
CA TRP A 86 3.55 3.45 2.94
C TRP A 86 3.71 4.32 1.70
N LEU A 87 4.48 5.41 1.79
CA LEU A 87 4.79 6.26 0.63
C LEU A 87 5.56 5.48 -0.45
N LEU A 88 6.54 4.67 -0.06
CA LEU A 88 7.27 3.80 -0.98
C LEU A 88 6.32 2.83 -1.71
N LEU A 89 5.43 2.16 -0.97
CA LEU A 89 4.46 1.23 -1.55
C LEU A 89 3.51 1.92 -2.53
N LEU A 90 2.99 3.10 -2.17
CA LEU A 90 2.15 3.88 -3.08
C LEU A 90 2.93 4.34 -4.33
N GLN A 91 4.23 4.61 -4.21
CA GLN A 91 5.10 5.00 -5.32
C GLN A 91 5.36 3.82 -6.27
N GLU A 92 5.71 2.65 -5.74
CA GLU A 92 5.93 1.42 -6.52
C GLU A 92 4.70 1.04 -7.34
N HIS A 93 3.51 1.28 -6.78
CA HIS A 93 2.23 1.06 -7.46
C HIS A 93 1.71 2.28 -8.23
N SER A 94 2.56 3.29 -8.48
CA SER A 94 2.26 4.47 -9.30
C SER A 94 1.08 5.33 -8.82
N MET A 95 0.63 5.18 -7.57
CA MET A 95 -0.43 6.00 -6.97
C MET A 95 0.07 7.38 -6.57
N ILE A 96 1.38 7.50 -6.29
CA ILE A 96 2.06 8.78 -6.09
C ILE A 96 3.31 8.86 -6.99
N SER A 97 3.91 10.03 -7.10
CA SER A 97 5.27 10.21 -7.65
C SER A 97 6.11 11.03 -6.69
N LEU A 98 7.42 10.77 -6.69
CA LEU A 98 8.41 11.49 -5.91
C LEU A 98 9.40 12.17 -6.85
N GLU A 99 9.44 13.50 -6.83
CA GLU A 99 10.36 14.33 -7.62
C GLU A 99 11.01 15.34 -6.67
N ASP A 100 12.36 15.37 -6.63
CA ASP A 100 13.13 16.29 -5.78
C ASP A 100 12.71 16.32 -4.31
N GLY A 101 12.36 15.16 -3.74
CA GLY A 101 11.90 15.05 -2.35
C GLY A 101 10.44 15.45 -2.11
N ILE A 102 9.70 15.78 -3.17
CA ILE A 102 8.30 16.20 -3.11
C ILE A 102 7.39 15.11 -3.68
N TYR A 103 6.42 14.69 -2.88
CA TYR A 103 5.40 13.70 -3.24
C TYR A 103 4.22 14.38 -3.93
N LEU A 104 3.78 13.84 -5.06
CA LEU A 104 2.53 14.20 -5.74
C LEU A 104 1.55 13.03 -5.64
N PHE A 105 0.43 13.25 -4.94
CA PHE A 105 -0.64 12.26 -4.85
C PHE A 105 -1.49 12.29 -6.11
N LYS A 106 -1.38 11.28 -6.97
CA LYS A 106 -2.08 11.26 -8.26
C LYS A 106 -3.56 10.94 -8.04
N LYS A 107 -4.43 11.53 -8.87
CA LYS A 107 -5.85 11.17 -8.89
C LYS A 107 -5.96 9.69 -9.24
N ASN A 108 -6.47 8.90 -8.29
CA ASN A 108 -6.62 7.46 -8.49
C ASN A 108 -7.58 7.20 -9.68
N ARG A 109 -7.13 6.47 -10.70
CA ARG A 109 -7.98 6.07 -11.85
C ARG A 109 -8.83 4.83 -11.56
N TYR A 110 -8.65 4.19 -10.41
CA TYR A 110 -9.55 3.14 -9.94
C TYR A 110 -10.79 3.76 -9.31
N SER A 111 -11.76 4.10 -10.15
CA SER A 111 -13.13 4.33 -9.71
C SER A 111 -13.66 3.00 -9.19
N ILE A 112 -13.89 2.89 -7.87
CA ILE A 112 -14.78 1.86 -7.34
C ILE A 112 -16.14 2.15 -7.97
N ARG A 113 -16.52 1.40 -9.00
CA ARG A 113 -17.90 1.40 -9.50
C ARG A 113 -18.74 0.83 -8.37
N HIS A 114 -19.37 1.70 -7.58
CA HIS A 114 -20.57 1.32 -6.87
C HIS A 114 -21.60 0.98 -7.95
N ASN A 115 -21.75 -0.31 -8.26
CA ASN A 115 -22.93 -0.80 -8.96
C ASN A 115 -24.13 -0.53 -8.03
N SER A 116 -24.71 0.65 -8.15
CA SER A 116 -26.09 0.88 -7.72
C SER A 116 -26.96 0.11 -8.72
N GLN A 117 -27.40 -1.09 -8.36
CA GLN A 117 -28.46 -1.76 -9.12
C GLN A 117 -29.73 -0.90 -9.05
N PRO A 118 -30.39 -0.59 -10.18
CA PRO A 118 -31.71 0.00 -10.14
C PRO A 118 -32.72 -1.06 -9.70
N ARG A 119 -33.68 -0.63 -8.86
CA ARG A 119 -34.91 -1.36 -8.56
C ARG A 119 -35.83 -1.40 -9.77
#